data_AF-A0AAV2EVP1-F1
#
_entry.id   AF-A0AAV2EVP1-F1
#
_cell.length_a   1.000
_cell.length_b   1.000
_cell.length_c   1.000
_cell.angle_alpha   90.00
_cell.angle_beta   90.00
_cell.angle_gamma   90.00
#
_symmetry.space_group_name_H-M   'P 1'
#
loop_
_entity.id
_entity.type
_entity.pdbx_description
1 polymer ?
#
loop_
_entity_poly.entity_id
_entity_poly.type
_entity_poly.pdbx_seq_one_letter_code
_entity_poly.pdbx_strand_id
1 'polypeptide(L)'
;MELFFTPMPVFIAKKEHIFGRNFYGAKPQFCGGGRLHDVAIECDTVDMLKDPCLVLRVYSEVVMQIRRLKWKLCDNGTILFDDSPRPVEVVWDVHDWLLGSADVQVPNLRIC
;
A
#
# COMPACT_ATOMS: atom_id res chain seq x y z
N MET A 1 -20.20 21.47 -24.65
CA MET A 1 -19.49 20.18 -24.54
C MET A 1 -18.34 20.42 -23.58
N GLU A 2 -18.58 20.17 -22.29
CA GLU A 2 -17.49 20.21 -21.30
C GLU A 2 -16.61 18.99 -21.56
N LEU A 3 -15.40 19.24 -22.03
CA LEU A 3 -14.39 18.21 -22.17
C LEU A 3 -13.99 17.82 -20.76
N PHE A 4 -14.52 16.69 -20.28
CA PHE A 4 -13.94 15.94 -19.19
C PHE A 4 -12.51 15.58 -19.60
N PHE A 5 -11.57 16.50 -19.37
CA PHE A 5 -10.17 16.14 -19.25
C PHE A 5 -10.13 15.17 -18.08
N THR A 6 -10.14 13.87 -18.37
CA THR A 6 -9.48 12.93 -17.49
C THR A 6 -7.99 13.17 -17.73
N PRO A 7 -7.24 13.86 -16.83
CA PRO A 7 -5.79 13.82 -16.90
C PRO A 7 -5.31 12.37 -17.04
N MET A 8 -4.20 12.13 -17.72
CA MET A 8 -3.61 10.79 -17.76
C MET A 8 -3.43 10.25 -16.31
N PRO A 9 -3.59 8.95 -16.05
CA PRO A 9 -3.24 8.38 -14.75
C PRO A 9 -1.79 8.76 -14.43
N VAL A 10 -1.58 9.43 -13.31
CA VAL A 10 -0.25 9.84 -12.85
C VAL A 10 0.23 8.77 -11.88
N PHE A 11 1.15 7.94 -12.34
CA PHE A 11 1.72 6.86 -11.55
C PHE A 11 2.72 7.42 -10.53
N ILE A 12 2.44 7.30 -9.23
CA ILE A 12 3.33 7.79 -8.15
C ILE A 12 3.87 6.61 -7.32
N ALA A 13 4.76 5.79 -7.89
CA ALA A 13 5.40 4.73 -7.11
C ALA A 13 6.52 5.27 -6.21
N LYS A 14 6.49 4.85 -4.93
CA LYS A 14 7.58 5.05 -3.98
C LYS A 14 7.96 3.69 -3.38
N LYS A 15 9.21 3.27 -3.57
CA LYS A 15 9.77 2.06 -2.95
C LYS A 15 10.64 2.47 -1.76
N GLU A 16 10.38 1.89 -0.60
CA GLU A 16 11.23 2.06 0.58
C GLU A 16 11.59 0.71 1.21
N HIS A 17 12.81 0.62 1.75
CA HIS A 17 13.26 -0.51 2.55
C HIS A 17 13.11 -0.14 4.03
N ILE A 18 12.26 -0.88 4.75
CA ILE A 18 12.06 -0.70 6.19
C ILE A 18 12.62 -1.93 6.89
N PHE A 19 13.49 -1.69 7.86
CA PHE A 19 14.16 -2.71 8.65
C PHE A 19 13.70 -2.63 10.10
N GLY A 20 13.40 -3.78 10.72
CA GLY A 20 13.13 -3.89 12.15
C GLY A 20 11.85 -3.20 12.65
N ARG A 21 11.03 -2.67 11.73
CA ARG A 21 9.72 -2.10 12.02
C ARG A 21 8.68 -2.73 11.10
N ASN A 22 7.57 -3.11 11.69
CA ASN A 22 6.42 -3.67 11.00
C ASN A 22 5.41 -2.60 10.54
N PHE A 23 5.83 -1.33 10.52
CA PHE A 23 4.99 -0.17 10.26
C PHE A 23 5.71 0.83 9.36
N TYR A 24 5.00 1.32 8.36
CA TYR A 24 5.39 2.43 7.50
C TYR A 24 4.30 3.50 7.52
N GLY A 25 4.68 4.78 7.50
CA GLY A 25 3.74 5.88 7.31
C GLY A 25 4.25 6.84 6.24
N ALA A 26 3.36 7.31 5.38
CA ALA A 26 3.64 8.28 4.34
C ALA A 26 2.45 9.22 4.14
N LYS A 27 2.73 10.41 3.58
CA LYS A 27 1.71 11.39 3.23
C LYS A 27 1.73 11.70 1.73
N PRO A 28 1.29 10.76 0.86
CA PRO A 28 1.25 11.01 -0.58
C PRO A 28 0.16 12.02 -0.96
N GLN A 29 0.38 12.67 -2.10
CA GLN A 29 -0.61 13.50 -2.79
C GLN A 29 -0.91 12.84 -4.13
N PHE A 30 -2.11 12.31 -4.32
CA PHE A 30 -2.45 11.50 -5.50
C PHE A 30 -2.88 12.34 -6.72
N CYS A 31 -3.41 13.55 -6.48
CA CYS A 31 -3.80 14.48 -7.54
C CYS A 31 -2.95 15.75 -7.45
N GLY A 32 -2.48 16.28 -8.59
CA GLY A 32 -1.73 17.55 -8.61
C GLY A 32 -2.57 18.69 -8.02
N GLY A 33 -2.20 19.19 -6.84
CA GLY A 33 -2.96 20.19 -6.09
C GLY A 33 -4.00 19.62 -5.11
N GLY A 34 -4.14 18.30 -5.00
CA GLY A 34 -5.02 17.61 -4.04
C GLY A 34 -4.51 17.60 -2.60
N ARG A 35 -5.27 16.99 -1.68
CA ARG A 35 -4.90 16.86 -0.27
C ARG A 35 -3.77 15.83 -0.09
N LEU A 36 -2.96 16.01 0.96
CA LEU A 36 -2.07 14.96 1.45
C LEU A 36 -2.86 13.92 2.23
N HIS A 37 -2.81 12.67 1.80
CA HIS A 37 -3.49 11.56 2.46
C HIS A 37 -2.56 10.92 3.48
N ASP A 38 -3.02 10.69 4.70
CA ASP A 38 -2.23 9.94 5.67
C ASP A 38 -2.37 8.45 5.39
N VAL A 39 -1.30 7.81 4.92
CA VAL A 39 -1.30 6.41 4.52
C VAL A 39 -0.30 5.65 5.38
N ALA A 40 -0.74 4.56 6.00
CA ALA A 40 0.13 3.70 6.76
C ALA A 40 0.02 2.24 6.30
N ILE A 41 1.15 1.56 6.25
CA ILE A 41 1.25 0.13 5.93
C ILE A 41 1.72 -0.57 7.18
N GLU A 42 0.92 -1.52 7.64
CA GLU A 42 1.20 -2.39 8.77
C GLU A 42 1.39 -3.82 8.28
N CYS A 43 2.39 -4.48 8.83
CA CYS A 43 2.79 -5.82 8.50
C CYS A 43 2.65 -6.66 9.78
N ASP A 44 1.53 -7.34 9.98
CA ASP A 44 1.40 -8.17 11.18
C ASP A 44 2.18 -9.47 11.00
N THR A 45 3.45 -9.44 11.42
CA THR A 45 4.39 -10.57 11.54
C THR A 45 4.63 -10.98 12.98
N VAL A 46 4.01 -10.30 13.94
CA VAL A 46 4.42 -10.33 15.35
C VAL A 46 4.25 -11.73 15.94
N ASP A 47 3.30 -12.50 15.42
CA ASP A 47 3.06 -13.88 15.81
C ASP A 47 3.47 -14.83 14.68
N MET A 48 4.65 -15.46 14.81
CA MET A 48 5.16 -16.44 13.83
C MET A 48 4.21 -17.63 13.60
N LEU A 49 3.27 -17.86 14.52
CA LEU A 49 2.25 -18.91 14.41
C LEU A 49 1.01 -18.46 13.62
N LYS A 50 0.83 -17.17 13.38
CA LYS A 50 -0.26 -16.63 12.55
C LYS A 50 0.15 -16.50 11.09
N ASP A 51 -0.84 -16.63 10.21
CA ASP A 51 -0.67 -16.23 8.82
C ASP A 51 -0.37 -14.74 8.74
N PRO A 52 0.77 -14.33 8.14
CA PRO A 52 1.12 -12.92 8.02
C PRO A 52 0.05 -12.17 7.22
N CYS A 53 -0.21 -10.94 7.64
CA CYS A 53 -1.13 -10.05 6.93
C CYS A 53 -0.55 -8.66 6.71
N LEU A 54 -0.96 -8.06 5.59
CA LEU A 54 -0.68 -6.67 5.27
C LEU A 54 -1.95 -5.86 5.49
N VAL A 55 -1.83 -4.78 6.24
CA VAL A 55 -2.92 -3.88 6.56
C VAL A 55 -2.55 -2.51 6.00
N LEU A 56 -3.38 -1.98 5.12
CA LEU A 56 -3.26 -0.62 4.62
C LEU A 56 -4.29 0.24 5.35
N ARG A 57 -3.80 1.31 5.96
CA ARG A 57 -4.60 2.31 6.63
C ARG A 57 -4.55 3.62 5.89
N VAL A 58 -5.69 4.28 5.81
CA VAL A 58 -5.83 5.65 5.32
C VAL A 58 -6.52 6.44 6.42
N TYR A 59 -5.93 7.55 6.86
CA TYR A 59 -6.44 8.34 7.99
C TYR A 59 -6.73 7.50 9.24
N SER A 60 -5.85 6.54 9.56
CA SER A 60 -5.98 5.55 10.66
C SER A 60 -7.07 4.47 10.46
N GLU A 61 -7.92 4.59 9.44
CA GLU A 61 -8.96 3.60 9.10
C GLU A 61 -8.40 2.49 8.22
N VAL A 62 -8.79 1.24 8.49
CA VAL A 62 -8.36 0.09 7.68
C VAL A 62 -9.14 0.09 6.37
N VAL A 63 -8.45 0.36 5.27
CA VAL A 63 -9.04 0.37 3.92
C VAL A 63 -8.75 -0.90 3.15
N MET A 64 -7.70 -1.63 3.52
CA MET A 64 -7.37 -2.91 2.90
C MET A 64 -6.70 -3.84 3.91
N GLN A 65 -7.12 -5.10 3.92
CA GLN A 65 -6.44 -6.16 4.67
C GLN A 65 -6.20 -7.36 3.76
N ILE A 66 -4.93 -7.68 3.54
CA ILE A 66 -4.51 -8.83 2.73
C ILE A 66 -4.02 -9.91 3.69
N ARG A 67 -4.78 -10.99 3.76
CA ARG A 67 -4.44 -12.18 4.57
C ARG A 67 -3.83 -13.26 3.68
N ARG A 68 -3.25 -14.29 4.31
CA ARG A 68 -2.70 -15.46 3.63
C ARG A 68 -1.63 -15.06 2.61
N LEU A 69 -0.74 -14.14 3.00
CA LEU A 69 0.27 -13.57 2.11
C LEU A 69 1.19 -14.62 1.47
N LYS A 70 1.41 -15.75 2.15
CA LYS A 70 2.10 -16.94 1.60
C LYS A 70 1.51 -17.44 0.27
N TRP A 71 0.23 -17.17 0.04
CA TRP A 71 -0.52 -17.57 -1.15
C TRP A 71 -0.82 -16.42 -2.11
N LYS A 72 -0.64 -15.16 -1.67
CA LYS A 72 -0.93 -13.92 -2.43
C LYS A 72 0.34 -13.09 -2.57
N LEU A 73 1.33 -13.69 -3.23
CA LEU A 73 2.71 -13.18 -3.27
C LEU A 73 2.83 -11.87 -4.06
N CYS A 74 2.15 -11.77 -5.22
CA CYS A 74 2.07 -10.56 -6.03
C CYS A 74 0.62 -10.35 -6.48
N ASP A 75 -0.06 -9.37 -5.93
CA ASP A 75 -1.48 -9.10 -6.20
C ASP A 75 -1.72 -7.58 -6.10
N ASN A 76 -2.90 -7.12 -6.51
CA ASN A 76 -3.26 -5.71 -6.50
C ASN A 76 -4.67 -5.47 -5.95
N GLY A 77 -4.96 -4.23 -5.65
CA GLY A 77 -6.33 -3.77 -5.49
C GLY A 77 -6.41 -2.26 -5.56
N THR A 78 -7.57 -1.73 -5.23
CA THR A 78 -7.90 -0.36 -5.55
C THR A 78 -8.60 0.31 -4.38
N ILE A 79 -8.21 1.53 -4.09
CA ILE A 79 -8.83 2.37 -3.07
C ILE A 79 -9.42 3.60 -3.77
N LEU A 80 -10.65 3.94 -3.38
CA LEU A 80 -11.30 5.18 -3.75
C LEU A 80 -11.25 6.11 -2.54
N PHE A 81 -10.91 7.37 -2.79
CA PHE A 81 -10.92 8.42 -1.78
C PHE A 81 -12.12 9.32 -2.04
N ASP A 82 -12.83 9.72 -1.00
CA ASP A 82 -14.04 10.56 -1.14
C ASP A 82 -13.74 11.92 -1.80
N ASP A 83 -12.51 12.44 -1.61
CA ASP A 83 -12.02 13.70 -2.13
C ASP A 83 -11.27 13.57 -3.48
N SER A 84 -11.27 12.39 -4.09
CA SER A 84 -10.66 12.16 -5.41
C SER A 84 -11.54 11.27 -6.31
N PRO A 85 -11.93 11.71 -7.51
CA PRO A 85 -12.69 10.88 -8.45
C PRO A 85 -11.86 9.75 -9.07
N ARG A 86 -10.55 9.70 -8.79
CA ARG A 86 -9.63 8.71 -9.35
C ARG A 86 -9.37 7.59 -8.36
N PRO A 87 -9.53 6.32 -8.80
CA PRO A 87 -9.03 5.20 -8.03
C PRO A 87 -7.51 5.27 -7.92
N VAL A 88 -7.00 4.89 -6.75
CA VAL A 88 -5.58 4.67 -6.50
C VAL A 88 -5.35 3.17 -6.47
N GLU A 89 -4.47 2.70 -7.34
CA GLU A 89 -4.11 1.28 -7.40
C GLU A 89 -3.02 0.99 -6.38
N VAL A 90 -3.12 -0.14 -5.70
CA VAL A 90 -2.16 -0.62 -4.73
C VAL A 90 -1.69 -1.98 -5.20
N VAL A 91 -0.41 -2.09 -5.51
CA VAL A 91 0.24 -3.34 -5.93
C VAL A 91 1.23 -3.74 -4.86
N TRP A 92 1.18 -4.99 -4.41
CA TRP A 92 2.13 -5.53 -3.45
C TRP A 92 2.89 -6.71 -4.02
N ASP A 93 4.17 -6.79 -3.67
CA ASP A 93 5.01 -7.97 -3.83
C ASP A 93 5.66 -8.28 -2.49
N VAL A 94 5.27 -9.43 -1.92
CA VAL A 94 5.72 -9.91 -0.61
C VAL A 94 6.74 -11.06 -0.71
N HIS A 95 7.22 -11.36 -1.92
CA HIS A 95 8.15 -12.47 -2.16
C HIS A 95 9.48 -12.29 -1.40
N ASP A 96 10.05 -11.09 -1.46
CA ASP A 96 11.28 -10.73 -0.75
C ASP A 96 11.10 -10.81 0.78
N TRP A 97 9.89 -10.59 1.28
CA TRP A 97 9.57 -10.58 2.72
C TRP A 97 9.45 -12.00 3.31
N LEU A 98 8.75 -12.92 2.64
CA LEU A 98 8.49 -14.26 3.20
C LEU A 98 9.67 -15.24 3.08
N LEU A 99 10.63 -14.95 2.20
CA LEU A 99 11.72 -15.86 1.84
C LEU A 99 13.11 -15.36 2.33
N GLY A 100 13.18 -14.18 2.95
CA GLY A 100 14.41 -13.53 3.40
C GLY A 100 14.84 -13.88 4.84
N SER A 101 16.14 -13.99 5.07
CA SER A 101 16.78 -14.32 6.34
C SER A 101 16.71 -13.17 7.37
N ALA A 102 16.17 -13.44 8.56
CA ALA A 102 16.27 -12.70 9.85
C ALA A 102 15.95 -11.19 9.91
N ASP A 103 15.95 -10.48 8.80
CA ASP A 103 15.62 -9.06 8.70
C ASP A 103 14.19 -8.93 8.14
N VAL A 104 13.29 -8.36 8.94
CA VAL A 104 11.93 -8.04 8.47
C VAL A 104 12.04 -6.91 7.44
N GLN A 105 12.08 -7.30 6.16
CA GLN A 105 11.91 -6.40 5.03
C GLN A 105 10.41 -6.23 4.78
N VAL A 106 9.92 -5.00 4.75
CA VAL A 106 8.56 -4.73 4.25
C VAL A 106 8.43 -5.08 2.77
N PRO A 107 7.23 -5.49 2.34
CA PRO A 107 6.98 -5.81 0.94
C PRO A 107 7.16 -4.60 0.04
N ASN A 108 7.49 -4.87 -1.21
CA ASN A 108 7.50 -3.88 -2.27
C ASN A 108 6.04 -3.44 -2.51
N LEU A 109 5.59 -2.38 -1.84
CA LEU A 109 4.30 -1.76 -2.11
C LEU A 109 4.49 -0.64 -3.13
N ARG A 110 3.68 -0.65 -4.18
CA ARG A 110 3.53 0.45 -5.13
C ARG A 110 2.11 0.96 -5.02
N ILE A 111 1.97 2.25 -4.75
CA ILE A 111 0.70 2.95 -4.76
C ILE A 111 0.72 3.83 -6.01
N CYS A 112 -0.24 3.67 -6.91
CA CYS A 112 -0.18 4.15 -8.28
C CYS A 112 -1.40 4.98 -8.62
#